data_AF-A0A9D9ZEG6-F1
#
_entry.id   AF-A0A9D9ZEG6-F1
#
_cell.length_a   1.000
_cell.length_b   1.000
_cell.length_c   1.000
_cell.angle_alpha   90.00
_cell.angle_beta   90.00
_cell.angle_gamma   90.00
#
_symmetry.space_group_name_H-M   'P 1'
#
loop_
_entity.id
_entity.type
_entity.pdbx_description
1 polymer ?
#
loop_
_entity_poly.entity_id
_entity_poly.type
_entity_poly.pdbx_seq_one_letter_code
_entity_poly.pdbx_strand_id
1 'polypeptide(L)'
;MKKRIEDIKSYINEVTDLIKRYIKNYDEYPKGARLLVEPVLCETVIDDPRGCRGVEQYNINRFLKIDNHGIPIPNLHAIIELAKKYYIM
;
A
#
# COMPACT_ATOMS: atom_id res chain seq x y z
N MET A 1 0.43 -9.93 20.38
CA MET A 1 1.26 -9.35 19.29
C MET A 1 0.70 -7.96 19.01
N LYS A 2 1.53 -6.91 18.96
CA LYS A 2 1.08 -5.52 18.77
C LYS A 2 1.39 -5.10 17.34
N LYS A 3 0.49 -4.35 16.70
CA LYS A 3 0.74 -3.76 15.38
C LYS A 3 1.92 -2.80 15.44
N ARG A 4 2.67 -2.68 14.33
CA ARG A 4 3.75 -1.67 14.20
C ARG A 4 3.18 -0.25 14.22
N ILE A 5 2.05 -0.05 13.56
CA ILE A 5 1.33 1.23 13.53
C ILE A 5 0.06 1.07 14.34
N GLU A 6 -0.09 1.89 15.38
CA GLU A 6 -1.17 1.74 16.37
C GLU A 6 -2.49 2.35 15.89
N ASP A 7 -2.44 3.37 15.03
CA ASP A 7 -3.62 4.09 14.57
C ASP A 7 -3.82 4.03 13.04
N ILE A 8 -5.09 4.04 12.63
CA ILE A 8 -5.49 3.94 11.24
C ILE A 8 -5.03 5.13 10.39
N LYS A 9 -4.93 6.34 10.98
CA LYS A 9 -4.54 7.56 10.24
C LYS A 9 -3.07 7.50 9.87
N SER A 10 -2.20 7.10 10.80
CA SER A 10 -0.79 6.87 10.54
C SER A 10 -0.57 5.78 9.49
N TYR A 11 -1.36 4.70 9.54
CA TYR A 11 -1.28 3.65 8.51
C TYR A 11 -1.68 4.18 7.13
N ILE A 12 -2.78 4.93 7.04
CA ILE A 12 -3.21 5.57 5.79
C ILE A 12 -2.11 6.49 5.24
N ASN A 13 -1.49 7.31 6.09
CA ASN A 13 -0.41 8.21 5.68
C ASN A 13 0.81 7.43 5.18
N GLU A 14 1.22 6.37 5.89
CA GLU A 14 2.38 5.55 5.50
C GLU A 14 2.16 4.86 4.14
N VAL A 15 0.99 4.25 3.94
CA VAL A 15 0.64 3.63 2.65
C VAL A 15 0.54 4.68 1.55
N THR A 16 -0.01 5.86 1.84
CA THR A 16 -0.08 6.96 0.88
C THR A 16 1.31 7.40 0.43
N ASP A 17 2.24 7.56 1.36
CA ASP A 17 3.61 7.97 1.04
C ASP A 17 4.40 6.86 0.34
N LEU A 18 4.14 5.59 0.67
CA LEU A 18 4.68 4.45 -0.06
C LEU A 18 4.24 4.45 -1.53
N ILE A 19 2.94 4.70 -1.80
CA ILE A 19 2.42 4.82 -3.16
C ILE A 19 3.01 6.04 -3.89
N LYS A 20 3.19 7.18 -3.22
CA LYS A 20 3.88 8.34 -3.83
C LYS A 20 5.32 8.01 -4.22
N ARG A 21 6.07 7.32 -3.37
CA ARG A 21 7.44 6.87 -3.69
C ARG A 21 7.45 5.94 -4.89
N TYR A 22 6.52 5.00 -4.95
CA TYR A 22 6.35 4.12 -6.11
C TYR A 22 6.06 4.88 -7.40
N ILE A 23 5.15 5.85 -7.38
CA ILE A 23 4.84 6.66 -8.57
C ILE A 23 6.09 7.44 -9.02
N LYS A 24 6.81 8.07 -8.09
CA LYS A 24 7.96 8.91 -8.39
C LYS A 24 9.15 8.11 -8.93
N ASN A 25 9.33 6.90 -8.42
CA ASN A 25 10.50 6.07 -8.68
C ASN A 25 10.13 4.73 -9.33
N TYR A 26 9.15 4.73 -10.23
CA TYR A 26 8.55 3.50 -10.79
C TYR A 26 9.59 2.49 -11.30
N ASP A 27 10.63 2.98 -11.98
CA ASP A 27 11.69 2.15 -12.57
C ASP A 27 12.63 1.50 -11.53
N GLU A 28 12.60 1.94 -10.27
CA GLU A 28 13.38 1.35 -9.17
C GLU A 28 12.69 0.11 -8.56
N TYR A 29 11.42 -0.15 -8.90
CA TYR A 29 10.65 -1.27 -8.37
C TYR A 29 10.68 -2.50 -9.29
N PRO A 30 10.57 -3.71 -8.72
CA PRO A 30 10.59 -4.93 -9.53
C PRO A 30 9.39 -5.02 -10.48
N LYS A 31 9.60 -5.63 -11.65
CA LYS A 31 8.50 -5.91 -12.58
C LYS A 31 7.47 -6.81 -11.91
N GLY A 32 6.21 -6.41 -11.96
CA GLY A 32 5.12 -7.16 -11.32
C GLY A 32 5.06 -6.97 -9.80
N ALA A 33 5.70 -5.92 -9.26
CA ALA A 33 5.59 -5.54 -7.86
C ALA A 33 4.11 -5.49 -7.40
N ARG A 34 3.90 -5.88 -6.15
CA ARG A 34 2.60 -5.85 -5.49
C ARG A 34 2.70 -5.05 -4.19
N LEU A 35 1.56 -4.52 -3.75
CA LEU A 35 1.45 -4.02 -2.39
C LEU A 35 1.26 -5.24 -1.48
N LEU A 36 2.26 -5.55 -0.68
CA LEU A 36 2.29 -6.67 0.25
C LEU A 36 1.96 -6.15 1.65
N VAL A 37 1.03 -6.80 2.33
CA VAL A 37 0.66 -6.45 3.71
C VAL A 37 0.84 -7.66 4.60
N GLU A 38 1.60 -7.52 5.68
CA GLU A 38 1.60 -8.50 6.78
C GLU A 38 0.43 -8.15 7.72
N PRO A 39 -0.63 -8.98 7.79
CA PRO A 39 -1.89 -8.60 8.41
C PRO A 39 -1.80 -8.43 9.94
N VAL A 40 -0.89 -9.13 10.63
CA VAL A 40 -0.81 -9.09 12.10
C VAL A 40 -0.12 -7.81 12.60
N LEU A 41 0.95 -7.39 11.92
CA LEU A 41 1.73 -6.19 12.21
C LEU A 41 1.22 -4.95 11.47
N CYS A 42 0.42 -5.15 10.42
CA CYS A 42 0.00 -4.11 9.47
C CYS A 42 1.22 -3.42 8.82
N GLU A 43 2.29 -4.19 8.58
CA GLU A 43 3.44 -3.71 7.84
C GLU A 43 3.17 -3.82 6.34
N THR A 44 3.46 -2.76 5.60
CA THR A 44 3.15 -2.68 4.17
C THR A 44 4.38 -2.31 3.37
N VAL A 45 4.66 -3.09 2.33
CA VAL A 45 5.78 -2.87 1.40
C VAL A 45 5.32 -3.00 -0.04
N ILE A 46 6.10 -2.46 -0.97
CA ILE A 46 5.94 -2.70 -2.40
C ILE A 46 7.15 -3.50 -2.87
N ASP A 47 6.92 -4.75 -3.25
CA ASP A 47 8.00 -5.66 -3.65
C ASP A 47 7.48 -6.76 -4.57
N ASP A 48 8.39 -7.58 -5.07
CA ASP A 48 8.10 -8.82 -5.77
C ASP A 48 7.42 -9.81 -4.82
N PRO A 49 6.21 -10.33 -5.14
CA PRO A 49 5.52 -11.29 -4.30
C PRO A 49 6.20 -12.68 -4.24
N ARG A 50 7.20 -12.96 -5.08
CA ARG A 50 7.86 -14.27 -5.13
C ARG A 50 8.57 -14.57 -3.82
N GLY A 51 8.17 -15.67 -3.17
CA GLY A 51 8.79 -16.17 -1.94
C GLY A 51 8.22 -15.56 -0.65
N CYS A 52 7.34 -14.56 -0.74
CA CYS A 52 6.66 -14.01 0.42
C CYS A 52 5.57 -14.99 0.92
N ARG A 53 5.59 -15.32 2.22
CA ARG A 53 4.60 -16.19 2.87
C ARG A 53 3.87 -15.41 3.95
N GLY A 54 2.58 -15.70 4.14
CA GLY A 54 1.77 -15.07 5.19
C GLY A 54 1.41 -13.61 4.96
N VAL A 55 1.70 -13.05 3.77
CA VAL A 55 1.33 -11.69 3.38
C VAL A 55 0.12 -11.69 2.46
N GLU A 56 -0.75 -10.70 2.63
CA GLU A 56 -1.80 -10.39 1.66
C GLU A 56 -1.20 -9.60 0.49
N GLN A 57 -1.62 -9.93 -0.73
CA GLN A 57 -1.06 -9.35 -1.94
C GLN A 57 -2.13 -8.58 -2.72
N TYR A 58 -1.83 -7.32 -3.02
CA TYR A 58 -2.73 -6.45 -3.75
C TYR A 58 -2.07 -5.90 -5.02
N ASN A 59 -2.85 -5.84 -6.09
CA ASN A 59 -2.42 -5.15 -7.31
C ASN A 59 -2.27 -3.65 -7.01
N ILE A 60 -1.07 -3.10 -7.23
CA ILE A 60 -0.75 -1.70 -6.93
C ILE A 60 -1.66 -0.74 -7.70
N ASN A 61 -2.09 -1.10 -8.91
CA ASN A 61 -2.95 -0.27 -9.75
C ASN A 61 -4.28 0.07 -9.08
N ARG A 62 -4.74 -0.73 -8.09
CA ARG A 62 -5.93 -0.44 -7.29
C ARG A 62 -5.76 0.82 -6.43
N PHE A 63 -4.53 1.14 -6.05
CA PHE A 63 -4.19 2.28 -5.18
C PHE A 63 -3.71 3.50 -5.95
N LEU A 64 -3.81 3.47 -7.28
CA LEU A 64 -3.53 4.59 -8.17
C LEU A 64 -4.83 5.14 -8.70
N LYS A 65 -4.87 6.46 -8.93
CA LYS A 65 -5.87 7.14 -9.75
C LYS A 65 -5.17 8.16 -10.62
N ILE A 66 -5.80 8.53 -11.72
CA ILE A 66 -5.31 9.58 -12.60
C ILE A 66 -5.99 10.90 -12.20
N ASP A 67 -5.21 11.96 -12.05
CA ASP A 67 -5.74 13.30 -11.80
C ASP A 67 -6.23 13.98 -13.09
N ASN A 68 -6.72 15.20 -12.98
CA ASN A 68 -7.25 15.96 -14.12
C ASN A 68 -6.17 16.34 -15.16
N HIS A 69 -4.89 16.14 -14.86
CA HIS A 69 -3.75 16.42 -15.72
C HIS A 69 -3.14 15.15 -16.33
N GLY A 70 -3.73 13.98 -16.11
CA GLY A 70 -3.18 12.71 -16.58
C GLY A 70 -2.07 12.14 -15.70
N ILE A 71 -1.83 12.72 -14.53
CA ILE A 71 -0.74 12.32 -13.62
C ILE A 71 -1.25 11.25 -12.65
N PRO A 72 -0.54 10.12 -12.49
CA PRO A 72 -0.85 9.14 -11.45
C PRO A 72 -0.67 9.74 -10.06
N ILE A 73 -1.68 9.60 -9.20
CA ILE A 73 -1.67 10.02 -7.81
C ILE A 73 -2.26 8.91 -6.92
N PRO A 74 -1.98 8.90 -5.59
CA PRO A 74 -2.57 7.93 -4.69
C PRO A 74 -4.11 7.97 -4.68
N ASN A 75 -4.73 6.80 -4.73
CA ASN A 75 -6.16 6.62 -4.56
C ASN A 75 -6.50 6.48 -3.06
N LEU A 76 -6.66 7.61 -2.38
CA LEU A 76 -6.96 7.67 -0.95
C LEU A 76 -8.19 6.84 -0.56
N HIS A 77 -9.22 6.76 -1.41
CA HIS A 77 -10.40 5.94 -1.12
C HIS A 77 -10.02 4.45 -1.00
N ALA A 78 -9.27 3.91 -1.97
CA ALA A 78 -8.82 2.53 -1.92
C ALA A 78 -7.87 2.24 -0.74
N ILE A 79 -7.03 3.22 -0.37
CA ILE A 79 -6.12 3.11 0.79
C ILE A 79 -6.90 3.08 2.11
N ILE A 80 -7.94 3.91 2.24
CA ILE A 80 -8.84 3.90 3.41
C ILE A 80 -9.56 2.55 3.52
N GLU A 81 -10.08 2.03 2.41
CA GLU A 81 -10.74 0.72 2.41
C GLU A 81 -9.79 -0.42 2.75
N LEU A 82 -8.51 -0.34 2.35
CA LEU A 82 -7.48 -1.27 2.82
C LEU A 82 -7.26 -1.14 4.33
N ALA A 83 -7.13 0.08 4.85
CA ALA A 83 -6.88 0.33 6.27
C ALA A 83 -8.01 -0.20 7.15
N LYS A 84 -9.27 -0.01 6.74
CA LYS A 84 -10.46 -0.52 7.46
C LYS A 84 -10.48 -2.04 7.61
N LYS A 85 -9.82 -2.79 6.71
CA LYS A 85 -9.73 -4.26 6.84
C LYS A 85 -8.94 -4.68 8.07
N TYR A 86 -7.92 -3.90 8.43
CA TYR A 86 -7.01 -4.27 9.51
C TYR A 86 -7.35 -3.55 10.79
N TYR A 87 -7.80 -2.30 10.72
CA TYR A 87 -8.17 -1.49 11.87
C TYR A 87 -9.69 -1.47 11.98
N ILE A 88 -10.21 -2.32 12.88
CA ILE A 88 -11.62 -2.25 13.29
C ILE A 88 -11.82 -0.88 13.95
N MET A 89 -12.73 -0.09 13.40
CA MET A 89 -13.23 1.14 14.03
C MET A 89 -14.18 0.80 15.17
#